data_AF-A0A1D9Q011-F1
#
_entry.id   AF-A0A1D9Q011-F1
#
_cell.length_a   1.000
_cell.length_b   1.000
_cell.length_c   1.000
_cell.angle_alpha   90.00
_cell.angle_beta   90.00
_cell.angle_gamma   90.00
#
_symmetry.space_group_name_H-M   'P 1'
#
loop_
_entity.id
_entity.type
_entity.pdbx_description
1 polymer ?
#
loop_
_entity_poly.entity_id
_entity_poly.type
_entity_poly.pdbx_seq_one_letter_code
_entity_poly.pdbx_strand_id
1 'polypeptide(L)'
;MLKSCPPQRVLQNVKSRTLRAASPNPNHTCRRHQSTKSCPPQVIFSGIQPTGIPHLGNYLGALQNWVRLQEKAEKSTKLFYSVVDLHAITVAQKKEELRRWKRESLATLLAIGLDPERSTVFFQSSVAAHAELMWILSCTASMGYLSRMTQWKSKLSLQDDASPLDGGNKSKLKLGLFSYPVLQAADILVHRATHVPVGEDQTQHLEFARECVTNFNHAYGTHLIEPRTILSPTKRIMSLQSPTQKMSKSHLSPLSRILLTDSPDTVTKKISSALTDSQNSVSYSPSERPGVANLLTLWSSFDTQTPKRTVAQIAEECVVKSLSLKDLKRETADAVNAGLEPIRRGYERVLGDEGYVEEVARRGGLKARENAEETMVKVREAVGF
;
A
#
# COMPACT_ATOMS: atom_id res chain seq x y z
N MET A 1 2.21 26.98 -54.15
CA MET A 1 1.64 27.60 -55.37
C MET A 1 0.91 28.86 -54.90
N LEU A 2 1.14 30.09 -55.31
CA LEU A 2 1.99 30.82 -56.26
C LEU A 2 2.15 32.23 -55.60
N LYS A 3 3.36 32.77 -55.38
CA LYS A 3 4.11 33.72 -56.26
C LYS A 3 3.33 35.05 -56.47
N SER A 4 3.88 36.27 -56.38
CA SER A 4 5.26 36.74 -56.66
C SER A 4 5.42 38.26 -56.40
N CYS A 5 6.65 38.65 -56.02
CA CYS A 5 7.36 39.96 -56.18
C CYS A 5 7.38 40.47 -57.67
N PRO A 6 7.93 41.66 -58.07
CA PRO A 6 9.24 42.28 -57.69
C PRO A 6 9.34 43.84 -57.90
N PRO A 7 10.48 44.49 -58.29
CA PRO A 7 11.88 44.62 -57.76
C PRO A 7 12.28 46.11 -57.46
N GLN A 8 13.40 46.48 -56.82
CA GLN A 8 14.75 46.74 -57.38
C GLN A 8 15.69 47.30 -56.27
N ARG A 9 16.92 46.75 -56.09
CA ARG A 9 18.28 47.36 -56.28
C ARG A 9 18.53 48.77 -55.68
N VAL A 10 19.67 49.19 -55.10
CA VAL A 10 21.04 48.68 -54.84
C VAL A 10 21.79 49.80 -54.03
N LEU A 11 22.65 49.40 -53.08
CA LEU A 11 23.90 50.01 -52.54
C LEU A 11 24.00 51.46 -51.97
N GLN A 12 24.59 51.48 -50.76
CA GLN A 12 25.68 52.33 -50.24
C GLN A 12 25.46 53.85 -49.98
N ASN A 13 25.56 54.26 -48.71
CA ASN A 13 26.81 54.88 -48.24
C ASN A 13 26.92 54.98 -46.71
N VAL A 14 28.13 54.70 -46.24
CA VAL A 14 28.63 54.77 -44.86
C VAL A 14 28.96 56.21 -44.50
N LYS A 15 28.68 56.64 -43.25
CA LYS A 15 29.64 57.39 -42.42
C LYS A 15 29.20 57.43 -40.96
N SER A 16 30.09 56.90 -40.14
CA SER A 16 30.09 56.78 -38.69
C SER A 16 30.43 58.10 -37.99
N ARG A 17 29.77 58.37 -36.86
CA ARG A 17 30.33 59.20 -35.78
C ARG A 17 29.70 58.84 -34.42
N THR A 18 30.45 58.02 -33.69
CA THR A 18 30.67 58.00 -32.24
C THR A 18 29.79 58.85 -31.32
N LEU A 19 29.13 58.19 -30.37
CA LEU A 19 28.95 58.69 -29.00
C LEU A 19 29.34 57.60 -27.98
N ARG A 20 30.13 58.02 -26.99
CA ARG A 20 30.84 57.20 -26.00
C ARG A 20 29.89 56.48 -25.05
N ALA A 21 30.25 55.25 -24.72
CA ALA A 21 29.63 54.42 -23.69
C ALA A 21 29.86 55.02 -22.28
N ALA A 22 28.79 55.08 -21.48
CA ALA A 22 28.84 55.27 -20.05
C ALA A 22 28.71 53.89 -19.37
N SER A 23 29.66 53.57 -18.50
CA SER A 23 29.72 52.32 -17.73
C SER A 23 28.55 52.21 -16.74
N PRO A 24 27.84 51.07 -16.64
CA PRO A 24 26.85 50.87 -15.60
C PRO A 24 27.50 50.37 -14.30
N ASN A 25 27.12 51.02 -13.21
CA ASN A 25 27.46 50.69 -11.82
C ASN A 25 27.08 49.23 -11.46
N PRO A 26 27.95 48.43 -10.83
CA PRO A 26 27.65 47.05 -10.48
C PRO A 26 27.12 46.99 -9.05
N ASN A 27 25.86 47.35 -8.79
CA ASN A 27 25.27 47.16 -7.45
C ASN A 27 23.73 47.10 -7.43
N HIS A 28 23.14 46.30 -8.32
CA HIS A 28 21.76 45.84 -8.16
C HIS A 28 21.68 44.33 -8.34
N THR A 29 22.05 43.59 -7.31
CA THR A 29 21.64 42.19 -7.17
C THR A 29 20.14 42.16 -6.91
N CYS A 30 19.35 41.97 -7.97
CA CYS A 30 17.95 41.59 -7.86
C CYS A 30 17.88 40.21 -7.21
N ARG A 31 17.72 40.17 -5.88
CA ARG A 31 17.35 38.94 -5.15
C ARG A 31 15.95 38.56 -5.60
N ARG A 32 15.84 37.73 -6.63
CA ARG A 32 14.66 36.89 -6.85
C ARG A 32 14.50 36.03 -5.60
N HIS A 33 13.64 36.46 -4.68
CA HIS A 33 13.03 35.55 -3.72
C HIS A 33 12.23 34.54 -4.54
N GLN A 34 12.84 33.39 -4.83
CA GLN A 34 12.08 32.19 -5.12
C GLN A 34 11.29 31.90 -3.86
N SER A 35 10.04 32.35 -3.84
CA SER A 35 9.02 31.79 -2.97
C SER A 35 8.98 30.30 -3.28
N THR A 36 9.64 29.50 -2.45
CA THR A 36 9.41 28.07 -2.39
C THR A 36 7.95 27.92 -2.00
N LYS A 37 7.06 27.76 -2.98
CA LYS A 37 5.69 27.31 -2.71
C LYS A 37 5.83 26.00 -1.94
N SER A 38 5.69 26.05 -0.62
CA SER A 38 5.68 24.86 0.21
C SER A 38 4.56 23.98 -0.32
N CYS A 39 4.92 22.80 -0.82
CA CYS A 39 3.93 21.82 -1.23
C CYS A 39 3.01 21.57 -0.02
N PRO A 40 1.68 21.57 -0.18
CA PRO A 40 0.78 21.34 0.95
C PRO A 40 1.15 20.03 1.65
N PRO A 41 1.12 20.00 2.99
CA PRO A 41 1.60 18.87 3.77
C PRO A 41 0.86 17.59 3.35
N GLN A 42 1.63 16.54 3.05
CA GLN A 42 1.08 15.27 2.62
C GLN A 42 0.50 14.49 3.81
N VAL A 43 -0.57 13.74 3.56
CA VAL A 43 -1.15 12.80 4.52
C VAL A 43 -1.28 11.46 3.83
N ILE A 44 -0.61 10.45 4.34
CA ILE A 44 -0.63 9.09 3.82
C ILE A 44 -1.44 8.22 4.78
N PHE A 45 -2.44 7.52 4.26
CA PHE A 45 -3.21 6.54 5.02
C PHE A 45 -3.11 5.16 4.39
N SER A 46 -2.89 4.12 5.20
CA SER A 46 -3.02 2.73 4.77
C SER A 46 -3.56 1.85 5.89
N GLY A 47 -4.29 0.80 5.53
CA GLY A 47 -4.93 -0.11 6.48
C GLY A 47 -4.58 -1.57 6.22
N ILE A 48 -4.51 -2.38 7.28
CA ILE A 48 -4.36 -3.84 7.19
C ILE A 48 -5.35 -4.55 8.11
N GLN A 49 -6.06 -5.56 7.58
CA GLN A 49 -6.98 -6.37 8.37
C GLN A 49 -6.21 -7.27 9.36
N PRO A 50 -6.64 -7.32 10.64
CA PRO A 50 -6.05 -8.23 11.63
C PRO A 50 -6.47 -9.67 11.32
N THR A 51 -5.60 -10.38 10.60
CA THR A 51 -5.80 -11.79 10.19
C THR A 51 -4.70 -12.68 10.78
N GLY A 52 -4.17 -12.29 11.94
CA GLY A 52 -2.97 -12.85 12.56
C GLY A 52 -1.70 -12.42 11.86
N ILE A 53 -0.61 -13.14 12.12
CA ILE A 53 0.72 -12.82 11.62
C ILE A 53 0.74 -12.73 10.08
N PRO A 54 1.18 -11.59 9.49
CA PRO A 54 1.38 -11.44 8.05
C PRO A 54 2.31 -12.50 7.45
N HIS A 55 2.09 -12.84 6.18
CA HIS A 55 2.99 -13.70 5.40
C HIS A 55 3.89 -12.88 4.47
N LEU A 56 4.90 -13.53 3.87
CA LEU A 56 5.85 -12.90 2.94
C LEU A 56 5.16 -12.12 1.80
N GLY A 57 4.08 -12.66 1.24
CA GLY A 57 3.27 -11.93 0.26
C GLY A 57 2.68 -10.60 0.76
N ASN A 58 2.29 -10.49 2.03
CA ASN A 58 1.87 -9.19 2.60
C ASN A 58 3.06 -8.26 2.78
N TYR A 59 4.19 -8.80 3.26
CA TYR A 59 5.39 -8.02 3.52
C TYR A 59 5.99 -7.41 2.27
N LEU A 60 6.27 -8.24 1.26
CA LEU A 60 6.84 -7.80 -0.02
C LEU A 60 5.81 -7.09 -0.92
N GLY A 61 4.51 -7.30 -0.66
CA GLY A 61 3.43 -6.67 -1.39
C GLY A 61 3.11 -5.25 -0.91
N ALA A 62 3.17 -4.98 0.39
CA ALA A 62 2.75 -3.69 0.93
C ALA A 62 3.62 -3.20 2.11
N LEU A 63 3.84 -4.06 3.12
CA LEU A 63 4.38 -3.59 4.40
C LEU A 63 5.81 -3.06 4.31
N GLN A 64 6.67 -3.67 3.48
CA GLN A 64 8.01 -3.15 3.23
C GLN A 64 7.97 -1.75 2.60
N ASN A 65 6.95 -1.46 1.78
CA ASN A 65 6.79 -0.13 1.21
C ASN A 65 6.35 0.89 2.27
N TRP A 66 5.59 0.50 3.29
CA TRP A 66 5.23 1.40 4.39
C TRP A 66 6.46 1.90 5.14
N VAL A 67 7.39 1.01 5.46
CA VAL A 67 8.67 1.38 6.10
C VAL A 67 9.48 2.31 5.20
N ARG A 68 9.57 2.02 3.90
CA ARG A 68 10.26 2.91 2.94
C ARG A 68 9.59 4.28 2.80
N LEU A 69 8.26 4.33 2.80
CA LEU A 69 7.50 5.58 2.77
C LEU A 69 7.79 6.40 4.02
N GLN A 70 7.83 5.75 5.18
CA GLN A 70 8.18 6.39 6.45
C GLN A 70 9.57 7.04 6.42
N GLU A 71 10.57 6.32 5.90
CA GLU A 71 11.96 6.79 5.80
C GLU A 71 12.14 7.95 4.80
N LYS A 72 11.41 7.91 3.69
CA LYS A 72 11.56 8.89 2.59
C LYS A 72 10.65 10.11 2.71
N ALA A 73 9.53 9.99 3.41
CA ALA A 73 8.56 11.06 3.52
C ALA A 73 9.13 12.24 4.33
N GLU A 74 8.84 13.46 3.88
CA GLU A 74 9.21 14.68 4.58
C GLU A 74 8.71 14.67 6.03
N LYS A 75 9.43 15.32 6.94
CA LYS A 75 9.06 15.35 8.37
C LYS A 75 7.65 15.93 8.61
N SER A 76 7.18 16.79 7.72
CA SER A 76 5.83 17.38 7.73
C SER A 76 4.72 16.42 7.30
N THR A 77 5.06 15.31 6.62
CA THR A 77 4.10 14.32 6.15
C THR A 77 3.51 13.55 7.33
N LYS A 78 2.19 13.57 7.47
CA LYS A 78 1.46 12.72 8.43
C LYS A 78 1.32 11.31 7.85
N LEU A 79 1.68 10.29 8.61
CA LEU A 79 1.62 8.89 8.22
C LEU A 79 0.66 8.15 9.16
N PHE A 80 -0.40 7.56 8.61
CA PHE A 80 -1.40 6.82 9.35
C PHE A 80 -1.43 5.36 8.88
N TYR A 81 -1.19 4.43 9.80
CA TYR A 81 -1.24 3.00 9.55
C TYR A 81 -2.23 2.36 10.52
N SER A 82 -3.37 1.92 9.99
CA SER A 82 -4.47 1.41 10.80
C SER A 82 -4.56 -0.12 10.73
N VAL A 83 -4.68 -0.77 11.88
CA VAL A 83 -5.14 -2.15 11.97
C VAL A 83 -6.67 -2.11 11.93
N VAL A 84 -7.24 -2.45 10.78
CA VAL A 84 -8.66 -2.24 10.44
C VAL A 84 -9.56 -3.37 10.96
N ASP A 85 -9.81 -3.36 12.25
CA ASP A 85 -10.58 -4.38 12.96
C ASP A 85 -12.11 -4.29 12.75
N LEU A 86 -12.66 -3.12 12.40
CA LEU A 86 -14.07 -3.02 11.99
C LEU A 86 -14.30 -3.73 10.65
N HIS A 87 -13.32 -3.69 9.74
CA HIS A 87 -13.39 -4.46 8.49
C HIS A 87 -13.32 -5.98 8.73
N ALA A 88 -12.62 -6.43 9.79
CA ALA A 88 -12.48 -7.85 10.08
C ALA A 88 -13.81 -8.52 10.45
N ILE A 89 -14.71 -7.79 11.12
CA ILE A 89 -16.02 -8.31 11.56
C ILE A 89 -17.10 -8.31 10.47
N THR A 90 -16.76 -7.90 9.24
CA THR A 90 -17.65 -8.06 8.07
C THR A 90 -17.89 -9.53 7.72
N VAL A 91 -17.02 -10.41 8.21
CA VAL A 91 -17.19 -11.86 8.27
C VAL A 91 -17.14 -12.31 9.73
N ALA A 92 -17.75 -13.45 10.06
CA ALA A 92 -17.80 -13.93 11.44
C ALA A 92 -16.39 -14.16 12.00
N GLN A 93 -16.14 -13.64 13.22
CA GLN A 93 -14.87 -13.76 13.94
C GLN A 93 -15.10 -14.37 15.32
N LYS A 94 -14.16 -15.17 15.80
CA LYS A 94 -14.12 -15.56 17.21
C LYS A 94 -13.47 -14.44 18.03
N LYS A 95 -14.07 -14.07 19.16
CA LYS A 95 -13.67 -12.89 19.95
C LYS A 95 -12.21 -12.99 20.43
N GLU A 96 -11.79 -14.17 20.88
CA GLU A 96 -10.42 -14.41 21.36
C GLU A 96 -9.41 -14.33 20.21
N GLU A 97 -9.75 -14.90 19.06
CA GLU A 97 -8.89 -14.87 17.87
C GLU A 97 -8.71 -13.45 17.36
N LEU A 98 -9.78 -12.65 17.25
CA LEU A 98 -9.70 -11.26 16.81
C LEU A 98 -8.85 -10.41 17.77
N ARG A 99 -9.02 -10.58 19.09
CA ARG A 99 -8.19 -9.88 20.09
C ARG A 99 -6.71 -10.21 19.93
N ARG A 100 -6.39 -11.50 19.80
CA ARG A 100 -5.01 -11.96 19.57
C ARG A 100 -4.46 -11.42 18.26
N TRP A 101 -5.20 -11.53 17.15
CA TRP A 101 -4.76 -11.10 15.83
C TRP A 101 -4.54 -9.60 15.72
N LYS A 102 -5.34 -8.79 16.41
CA LYS A 102 -5.09 -7.34 16.54
C LYS A 102 -3.71 -7.07 17.14
N ARG A 103 -3.43 -7.68 18.30
CA ARG A 103 -2.15 -7.53 19.01
C ARG A 103 -0.98 -8.02 18.16
N GLU A 104 -1.09 -9.23 17.58
CA GLU A 104 -0.06 -9.81 16.72
C GLU A 104 0.21 -8.97 15.47
N SER A 105 -0.84 -8.41 14.85
CA SER A 105 -0.69 -7.57 13.65
C SER A 105 0.05 -6.28 13.98
N LEU A 106 -0.33 -5.59 15.05
CA LEU A 106 0.35 -4.36 15.47
C LEU A 106 1.80 -4.64 15.89
N ALA A 107 2.03 -5.70 16.67
CA ALA A 107 3.38 -6.13 17.04
C ALA A 107 4.25 -6.43 15.80
N THR A 108 3.68 -7.06 14.77
CA THR A 108 4.39 -7.31 13.52
C THR A 108 4.72 -6.02 12.79
N LEU A 109 3.81 -5.04 12.74
CA LEU A 109 4.07 -3.74 12.12
C LEU A 109 5.26 -3.02 12.79
N LEU A 110 5.34 -3.08 14.12
CA LEU A 110 6.49 -2.53 14.85
C LEU A 110 7.78 -3.31 14.54
N ALA A 111 7.70 -4.64 14.53
CA ALA A 111 8.83 -5.53 14.29
C ALA A 111 9.47 -5.38 12.90
N ILE A 112 8.69 -5.03 11.87
CA ILE A 112 9.22 -4.78 10.52
C ILE A 112 9.89 -3.41 10.38
N GLY A 113 9.85 -2.55 11.40
CA GLY A 113 10.50 -1.24 11.41
C GLY A 113 9.56 -0.04 11.26
N LEU A 114 8.24 -0.23 11.40
CA LEU A 114 7.32 0.92 11.49
C LEU A 114 7.52 1.60 12.85
N ASP A 115 7.90 2.86 12.83
CA ASP A 115 8.28 3.63 14.00
C ASP A 115 7.05 4.43 14.51
N PRO A 116 6.55 4.14 15.74
CA PRO A 116 5.38 4.81 16.30
C PRO A 116 5.63 6.28 16.69
N GLU A 117 6.88 6.74 16.73
CA GLU A 117 7.22 8.16 16.91
C GLU A 117 7.13 8.93 15.59
N ARG A 118 7.45 8.28 14.47
CA ARG A 118 7.35 8.87 13.12
C ARG A 118 5.97 8.71 12.48
N SER A 119 5.28 7.61 12.80
CA SER A 119 4.01 7.21 12.19
C SER A 119 2.93 6.96 13.24
N THR A 120 1.70 7.33 12.94
CA THR A 120 0.55 7.04 13.79
C THR A 120 0.04 5.63 13.50
N VAL A 121 0.31 4.69 14.42
CA VAL A 121 -0.12 3.29 14.32
C VAL A 121 -1.23 3.01 15.34
N PHE A 122 -2.40 2.55 14.89
CA PHE A 122 -3.57 2.45 15.77
C PHE A 122 -4.56 1.35 15.35
N PHE A 123 -5.50 1.02 16.25
CA PHE A 123 -6.65 0.19 15.92
C PHE A 123 -7.80 1.05 15.41
N GLN A 124 -8.39 0.71 14.27
CA GLN A 124 -9.51 1.46 13.67
C GLN A 124 -10.66 1.67 14.67
N SER A 125 -11.07 0.63 15.39
CA SER A 125 -12.14 0.71 16.41
C SER A 125 -11.86 1.65 17.58
N SER A 126 -10.62 2.13 17.77
CA SER A 126 -10.28 3.10 18.82
C SER A 126 -10.61 4.55 18.46
N VAL A 127 -11.07 4.80 17.22
CA VAL A 127 -11.39 6.12 16.69
C VAL A 127 -12.84 6.07 16.18
N ALA A 128 -13.79 6.60 16.97
CA ALA A 128 -15.22 6.52 16.65
C ALA A 128 -15.61 7.22 15.34
N ALA A 129 -14.84 8.25 14.94
CA ALA A 129 -15.05 9.03 13.73
C ALA A 129 -15.05 8.20 12.44
N HIS A 130 -14.39 7.03 12.40
CA HIS A 130 -14.48 6.12 11.25
C HIS A 130 -15.91 5.63 11.00
N ALA A 131 -16.59 5.18 12.07
CA ALA A 131 -17.95 4.67 11.98
C ALA A 131 -18.97 5.81 11.77
N GLU A 132 -18.74 6.96 12.41
CA GLU A 132 -19.58 8.14 12.24
C GLU A 132 -19.52 8.68 10.80
N LEU A 133 -18.32 8.87 10.26
CA LEU A 133 -18.16 9.31 8.88
C LEU A 133 -18.68 8.27 7.88
N MET A 134 -18.51 6.97 8.15
CA MET A 134 -19.12 5.91 7.34
C MET A 134 -20.63 6.09 7.23
N TRP A 135 -21.32 6.37 8.34
CA TRP A 135 -22.77 6.57 8.34
C TRP A 135 -23.16 7.78 7.48
N ILE A 136 -22.48 8.92 7.68
CA ILE A 136 -22.74 10.14 6.91
C ILE A 136 -22.52 9.91 5.41
N LEU A 137 -21.39 9.29 5.03
CA LEU A 137 -21.09 8.98 3.63
C LEU A 137 -22.08 7.99 3.02
N SER A 138 -22.64 7.08 3.83
CA SER A 138 -23.64 6.11 3.36
C SER A 138 -24.92 6.80 2.85
N CYS A 139 -25.25 7.99 3.35
CA CYS A 139 -26.42 8.76 2.91
C CYS A 139 -26.27 9.38 1.51
N THR A 140 -25.05 9.50 0.99
CA THR A 140 -24.75 10.03 -0.35
C THR A 140 -24.10 9.01 -1.28
N ALA A 141 -23.76 7.81 -0.77
CA ALA A 141 -23.10 6.76 -1.53
C ALA A 141 -24.04 6.11 -2.56
N SER A 142 -23.50 5.81 -3.75
CA SER A 142 -24.26 5.16 -4.82
C SER A 142 -24.43 3.66 -4.55
N MET A 143 -25.66 3.24 -4.23
CA MET A 143 -26.03 1.82 -4.15
C MET A 143 -25.75 1.06 -5.46
N GLY A 144 -25.95 1.73 -6.61
CA GLY A 144 -25.67 1.17 -7.92
C GLY A 144 -24.18 0.89 -8.13
N TYR A 145 -23.31 1.80 -7.67
CA TYR A 145 -21.86 1.59 -7.76
C TYR A 145 -21.42 0.43 -6.86
N LEU A 146 -21.84 0.41 -5.59
CA LEU A 146 -21.52 -0.68 -4.66
C LEU A 146 -21.92 -2.06 -5.21
N SER A 147 -23.09 -2.13 -5.86
CA SER A 147 -23.60 -3.37 -6.48
C SER A 147 -22.74 -3.89 -7.64
N ARG A 148 -21.97 -3.01 -8.31
CA ARG A 148 -21.06 -3.38 -9.40
C ARG A 148 -19.66 -3.76 -8.95
N MET A 149 -19.31 -3.56 -7.68
CA MET A 149 -18.02 -4.00 -7.16
C MET A 149 -17.92 -5.52 -7.14
N THR A 150 -16.77 -6.06 -7.52
CA THR A 150 -16.56 -7.51 -7.69
C THR A 150 -16.12 -8.20 -6.40
N GLN A 151 -15.59 -7.45 -5.42
CA GLN A 151 -14.93 -8.05 -4.26
C GLN A 151 -15.87 -8.81 -3.31
N TRP A 152 -17.09 -8.30 -3.08
CA TRP A 152 -18.07 -9.04 -2.27
C TRP A 152 -18.57 -10.29 -3.01
N LYS A 153 -18.64 -10.25 -4.36
CA LYS A 153 -18.98 -11.41 -5.20
C LYS A 153 -17.91 -12.50 -5.06
N SER A 154 -16.64 -12.12 -5.20
CA SER A 154 -15.50 -13.02 -5.02
C SER A 154 -15.45 -13.64 -3.62
N LYS A 155 -15.65 -12.84 -2.56
CA LYS A 155 -15.67 -13.34 -1.16
C LYS A 155 -16.81 -14.30 -0.87
N LEU A 156 -17.91 -14.22 -1.61
CA LEU A 156 -19.04 -15.15 -1.53
C LEU A 156 -18.99 -16.27 -2.58
N SER A 157 -17.92 -16.32 -3.41
CA SER A 157 -17.77 -17.23 -4.55
C SER A 157 -18.96 -17.19 -5.52
N LEU A 158 -19.45 -15.98 -5.79
CA LEU A 158 -20.55 -15.71 -6.71
C LEU A 158 -20.03 -15.37 -8.12
N GLN A 159 -20.87 -15.52 -9.14
CA GLN A 159 -20.58 -15.10 -10.50
C GLN A 159 -20.49 -13.56 -10.60
N ASP A 160 -19.75 -13.05 -11.59
CA ASP A 160 -19.48 -11.60 -11.73
C ASP A 160 -20.72 -10.77 -12.06
N ASP A 161 -21.76 -11.37 -12.62
CA ASP A 161 -23.06 -10.77 -12.93
C ASP A 161 -24.08 -10.87 -11.77
N ALA A 162 -23.73 -11.59 -10.70
CA ALA A 162 -24.61 -11.81 -9.56
C ALA A 162 -25.13 -10.47 -8.99
N SER A 163 -26.44 -10.38 -8.81
CA SER A 163 -27.07 -9.22 -8.17
C SER A 163 -27.16 -9.44 -6.66
N PRO A 164 -26.91 -8.38 -5.85
CA PRO A 164 -27.15 -8.46 -4.40
C PRO A 164 -28.63 -8.64 -4.07
N LEU A 165 -29.54 -8.41 -5.04
CA LEU A 165 -30.98 -8.57 -4.87
C LEU A 165 -31.50 -9.98 -5.25
N ASP A 166 -30.66 -10.86 -5.78
CA ASP A 166 -31.04 -12.22 -6.14
C ASP A 166 -31.33 -13.07 -4.88
N GLY A 167 -32.43 -13.81 -4.89
CA GLY A 167 -32.95 -14.54 -3.72
C GLY A 167 -31.95 -15.52 -3.08
N GLY A 168 -31.12 -16.18 -3.89
CA GLY A 168 -30.07 -17.10 -3.41
C GLY A 168 -28.85 -16.41 -2.77
N ASN A 169 -28.59 -15.15 -3.13
CA ASN A 169 -27.44 -14.37 -2.65
C ASN A 169 -27.78 -13.58 -1.38
N LYS A 170 -29.06 -13.24 -1.18
CA LYS A 170 -29.58 -12.47 -0.03
C LYS A 170 -29.30 -13.10 1.33
N SER A 171 -29.26 -14.42 1.46
CA SER A 171 -29.04 -15.07 2.77
C SER A 171 -27.59 -15.02 3.23
N LYS A 172 -26.64 -15.01 2.27
CA LYS A 172 -25.19 -15.02 2.52
C LYS A 172 -24.59 -13.62 2.61
N LEU A 173 -25.08 -12.67 1.80
CA LEU A 173 -24.59 -11.29 1.80
C LEU A 173 -25.09 -10.54 3.04
N LYS A 174 -24.16 -10.12 3.90
CA LYS A 174 -24.45 -9.26 5.05
C LYS A 174 -24.23 -7.79 4.68
N LEU A 175 -25.00 -6.89 5.27
CA LEU A 175 -24.89 -5.44 5.01
C LEU A 175 -23.47 -4.94 5.17
N GLY A 176 -22.76 -5.33 6.24
CA GLY A 176 -21.37 -4.93 6.46
C GLY A 176 -20.41 -5.38 5.34
N LEU A 177 -20.59 -6.58 4.79
CA LEU A 177 -19.78 -7.06 3.65
C LEU A 177 -20.12 -6.31 2.35
N PHE A 178 -21.33 -5.79 2.22
CA PHE A 178 -21.73 -4.97 1.08
C PHE A 178 -21.26 -3.52 1.21
N SER A 179 -21.34 -2.95 2.42
CA SER A 179 -21.07 -1.53 2.69
C SER A 179 -19.66 -1.21 3.18
N TYR A 180 -18.79 -2.21 3.42
CA TYR A 180 -17.41 -1.93 3.83
C TYR A 180 -16.63 -1.01 2.88
N PRO A 181 -16.89 -0.91 1.55
CA PRO A 181 -16.21 0.08 0.72
C PRO A 181 -16.50 1.54 1.16
N VAL A 182 -17.68 1.80 1.74
CA VAL A 182 -18.01 3.10 2.35
C VAL A 182 -17.21 3.31 3.63
N LEU A 183 -17.04 2.27 4.45
CA LEU A 183 -16.16 2.33 5.62
C LEU A 183 -14.70 2.58 5.22
N GLN A 184 -14.23 1.94 4.15
CA GLN A 184 -12.90 2.17 3.60
C GLN A 184 -12.72 3.61 3.11
N ALA A 185 -13.74 4.20 2.47
CA ALA A 185 -13.74 5.62 2.13
C ALA A 185 -13.66 6.50 3.39
N ALA A 186 -14.47 6.21 4.41
CA ALA A 186 -14.43 6.93 5.68
C ALA A 186 -13.04 6.86 6.34
N ASP A 187 -12.38 5.69 6.32
CA ASP A 187 -11.04 5.50 6.87
C ASP A 187 -10.00 6.43 6.25
N ILE A 188 -10.11 6.65 4.95
CA ILE A 188 -9.20 7.52 4.17
C ILE A 188 -9.54 9.00 4.41
N LEU A 189 -10.83 9.33 4.34
CA LEU A 189 -11.30 10.71 4.29
C LEU A 189 -11.33 11.38 5.66
N VAL A 190 -11.54 10.62 6.74
CA VAL A 190 -11.55 11.16 8.11
C VAL A 190 -10.20 11.79 8.49
N HIS A 191 -9.10 11.27 7.94
CA HIS A 191 -7.76 11.81 8.12
C HIS A 191 -7.34 12.82 7.04
N ARG A 192 -8.25 13.14 6.09
CA ARG A 192 -7.95 13.95 4.89
C ARG A 192 -6.73 13.43 4.14
N ALA A 193 -6.63 12.11 4.00
CA ALA A 193 -5.51 11.49 3.33
C ALA A 193 -5.37 12.02 1.90
N THR A 194 -4.22 12.58 1.57
CA THR A 194 -3.92 13.06 0.22
C THR A 194 -3.37 11.95 -0.65
N HIS A 195 -2.81 10.90 -0.05
CA HIS A 195 -2.25 9.76 -0.75
C HIS A 195 -2.58 8.45 -0.05
N VAL A 196 -2.87 7.41 -0.84
CA VAL A 196 -3.14 6.05 -0.33
C VAL A 196 -2.28 5.05 -1.12
N PRO A 197 -1.36 4.32 -0.46
CA PRO A 197 -0.62 3.25 -1.09
C PRO A 197 -1.52 2.02 -1.16
N VAL A 198 -1.82 1.60 -2.38
CA VAL A 198 -2.68 0.44 -2.64
C VAL A 198 -2.03 -0.47 -3.69
N GLY A 199 -2.34 -1.77 -3.59
CA GLY A 199 -2.10 -2.71 -4.68
C GLY A 199 -3.12 -2.52 -5.81
N GLU A 200 -2.83 -3.09 -6.97
CA GLU A 200 -3.73 -3.04 -8.15
C GLU A 200 -5.14 -3.56 -7.82
N ASP A 201 -5.25 -4.54 -6.94
CA ASP A 201 -6.49 -5.17 -6.49
C ASP A 201 -7.42 -4.25 -5.68
N GLN A 202 -6.91 -3.11 -5.18
CA GLN A 202 -7.66 -2.16 -4.37
C GLN A 202 -8.00 -0.85 -5.11
N THR A 203 -7.65 -0.76 -6.41
CA THR A 203 -7.90 0.45 -7.23
C THR A 203 -9.39 0.80 -7.29
N GLN A 204 -10.27 -0.19 -7.47
CA GLN A 204 -11.72 0.02 -7.55
C GLN A 204 -12.29 0.67 -6.27
N HIS A 205 -11.80 0.28 -5.09
CA HIS A 205 -12.26 0.89 -3.84
C HIS A 205 -11.77 2.32 -3.67
N LEU A 206 -10.57 2.63 -4.17
CA LEU A 206 -10.04 3.99 -4.10
C LEU A 206 -10.79 4.93 -5.06
N GLU A 207 -11.19 4.44 -6.24
CA GLU A 207 -12.11 5.20 -7.11
C GLU A 207 -13.45 5.47 -6.42
N PHE A 208 -14.00 4.48 -5.71
CA PHE A 208 -15.23 4.69 -4.93
C PHE A 208 -15.06 5.68 -3.78
N ALA A 209 -13.88 5.74 -3.14
CA ALA A 209 -13.60 6.77 -2.15
C ALA A 209 -13.63 8.18 -2.78
N ARG A 210 -13.16 8.35 -4.02
CA ARG A 210 -13.28 9.61 -4.76
C ARG A 210 -14.73 9.92 -5.13
N GLU A 211 -15.50 8.93 -5.56
CA GLU A 211 -16.94 9.10 -5.79
C GLU A 211 -17.67 9.56 -4.52
N CYS A 212 -17.33 9.01 -3.34
CA CYS A 212 -17.87 9.47 -2.06
C CYS A 212 -17.55 10.95 -1.80
N VAL A 213 -16.34 11.41 -2.14
CA VAL A 213 -15.97 12.84 -2.04
C VAL A 213 -16.82 13.68 -2.99
N THR A 214 -16.95 13.28 -4.25
CA THR A 214 -17.76 14.00 -5.25
C THR A 214 -19.20 14.14 -4.80
N ASN A 215 -19.81 13.04 -4.36
CA ASN A 215 -21.22 13.03 -3.94
C ASN A 215 -21.44 13.87 -2.68
N PHE A 216 -20.57 13.72 -1.67
CA PHE A 216 -20.65 14.51 -0.45
C PHE A 216 -20.48 16.00 -0.75
N ASN A 217 -19.46 16.36 -1.53
CA ASN A 217 -19.17 17.76 -1.84
C ASN A 217 -20.25 18.40 -2.73
N HIS A 218 -20.90 17.63 -3.60
CA HIS A 218 -22.05 18.08 -4.37
C HIS A 218 -23.25 18.39 -3.46
N ALA A 219 -23.48 17.56 -2.44
CA ALA A 219 -24.62 17.73 -1.52
C ALA A 219 -24.40 18.86 -0.50
N TYR A 220 -23.18 19.00 0.03
CA TYR A 220 -22.91 19.85 1.20
C TYR A 220 -21.86 20.94 0.98
N GLY A 221 -21.27 21.06 -0.22
CA GLY A 221 -20.18 21.98 -0.51
C GLY A 221 -18.78 21.35 -0.35
N THR A 222 -17.74 22.07 -0.77
CA THR A 222 -16.37 21.51 -0.87
C THR A 222 -15.68 21.37 0.49
N HIS A 223 -15.90 20.25 1.19
CA HIS A 223 -15.32 19.99 2.52
C HIS A 223 -14.29 18.85 2.54
N LEU A 224 -14.49 17.83 1.70
CA LEU A 224 -13.63 16.66 1.57
C LEU A 224 -12.70 16.78 0.36
N ILE A 225 -11.55 16.11 0.41
CA ILE A 225 -10.52 16.14 -0.63
C ILE A 225 -10.32 14.72 -1.17
N GLU A 226 -10.20 14.61 -2.48
CA GLU A 226 -9.96 13.33 -3.15
C GLU A 226 -8.53 12.82 -2.91
N PRO A 227 -8.35 11.55 -2.50
CA PRO A 227 -7.04 10.94 -2.31
C PRO A 227 -6.38 10.57 -3.65
N ARG A 228 -5.06 10.67 -3.74
CA ARG A 228 -4.26 10.17 -4.87
C ARG A 228 -3.75 8.76 -4.62
N THR A 229 -3.67 7.97 -5.68
CA THR A 229 -3.10 6.61 -5.63
C THR A 229 -1.57 6.69 -5.60
N ILE A 230 -0.93 6.01 -4.64
CA ILE A 230 0.49 5.66 -4.74
C ILE A 230 0.56 4.21 -5.21
N LEU A 231 0.87 4.01 -6.49
CA LEU A 231 1.15 2.68 -7.02
C LEU A 231 2.49 2.23 -6.45
N SER A 232 2.43 1.28 -5.53
CA SER A 232 3.62 0.68 -4.96
C SER A 232 4.09 -0.43 -5.91
N PRO A 233 5.38 -0.53 -6.26
CA PRO A 233 5.88 -1.68 -7.01
C PRO A 233 5.73 -2.94 -6.13
N THR A 234 4.57 -3.58 -6.23
CA THR A 234 4.24 -4.74 -5.40
C THR A 234 4.80 -5.99 -6.05
N LYS A 235 5.55 -6.79 -5.28
CA LYS A 235 5.97 -8.11 -5.76
C LYS A 235 4.84 -9.09 -5.50
N ARG A 236 4.27 -9.65 -6.56
CA ARG A 236 3.24 -10.69 -6.45
C ARG A 236 3.89 -12.02 -6.07
N ILE A 237 3.94 -12.30 -4.78
CA ILE A 237 4.49 -13.56 -4.25
C ILE A 237 3.42 -14.66 -4.31
N MET A 238 3.78 -15.79 -4.92
CA MET A 238 2.89 -16.92 -5.14
C MET A 238 2.97 -17.94 -4.00
N SER A 239 1.96 -18.78 -3.90
CA SER A 239 1.93 -19.93 -3.00
C SER A 239 3.07 -20.90 -3.33
N LEU A 240 3.73 -21.42 -2.29
CA LEU A 240 4.79 -22.42 -2.46
C LEU A 240 4.26 -23.78 -2.92
N GLN A 241 2.98 -24.05 -2.73
CA GLN A 241 2.36 -25.34 -3.11
C GLN A 241 1.50 -25.22 -4.39
N SER A 242 1.04 -24.01 -4.71
CA SER A 242 0.21 -23.72 -5.87
C SER A 242 0.76 -22.47 -6.57
N PRO A 243 1.88 -22.56 -7.33
CA PRO A 243 2.61 -21.39 -7.83
C PRO A 243 1.84 -20.48 -8.79
N THR A 244 0.67 -20.91 -9.27
CA THR A 244 -0.25 -20.09 -10.08
C THR A 244 -1.19 -19.22 -9.24
N GLN A 245 -1.27 -19.47 -7.93
CA GLN A 245 -2.12 -18.75 -6.99
C GLN A 245 -1.29 -17.83 -6.09
N LYS A 246 -1.83 -16.65 -5.77
CA LYS A 246 -1.22 -15.71 -4.82
C LYS A 246 -1.10 -16.38 -3.44
N MET A 247 0.00 -16.13 -2.74
CA MET A 247 0.14 -16.57 -1.35
C MET A 247 -1.01 -15.99 -0.51
N SER A 248 -1.73 -16.87 0.20
CA SER A 248 -2.92 -16.49 0.98
C SER A 248 -2.98 -17.24 2.31
N LYS A 249 -3.56 -16.58 3.32
CA LYS A 249 -3.91 -17.19 4.61
C LYS A 249 -5.05 -18.20 4.52
N SER A 250 -5.94 -18.05 3.52
CA SER A 250 -7.09 -18.95 3.32
C SER A 250 -6.72 -20.31 2.76
N HIS A 251 -5.50 -20.49 2.26
CA HIS A 251 -5.04 -21.79 1.75
C HIS A 251 -4.92 -22.80 2.90
N LEU A 252 -5.48 -24.01 2.71
CA LEU A 252 -5.58 -25.03 3.77
C LEU A 252 -4.21 -25.45 4.30
N SER A 253 -3.26 -25.74 3.40
CA SER A 253 -1.92 -26.16 3.78
C SER A 253 -1.06 -24.98 4.30
N PRO A 254 -0.52 -25.03 5.53
CA PRO A 254 0.43 -24.06 6.03
C PRO A 254 1.75 -24.03 5.25
N LEU A 255 2.08 -25.11 4.51
CA LEU A 255 3.28 -25.18 3.67
C LEU A 255 3.20 -24.25 2.45
N SER A 256 2.01 -23.74 2.11
CA SER A 256 1.81 -22.83 0.99
C SER A 256 2.33 -21.41 1.24
N ARG A 257 2.60 -21.05 2.51
CA ARG A 257 2.91 -19.69 2.93
C ARG A 257 4.00 -19.66 4.00
N ILE A 258 4.80 -18.59 3.98
CA ILE A 258 5.79 -18.31 5.02
C ILE A 258 5.29 -17.11 5.83
N LEU A 259 5.09 -17.30 7.14
CA LEU A 259 4.78 -16.23 8.09
C LEU A 259 6.07 -15.49 8.44
N LEU A 260 5.97 -14.19 8.76
CA LEU A 260 7.14 -13.39 9.12
C LEU A 260 7.85 -13.86 10.40
N THR A 261 7.17 -14.66 11.21
CA THR A 261 7.66 -15.19 12.48
C THR A 261 7.94 -16.69 12.44
N ASP A 262 7.83 -17.34 11.27
CA ASP A 262 8.20 -18.75 11.13
C ASP A 262 9.68 -18.95 11.54
N SER A 263 9.98 -19.99 12.32
CA SER A 263 11.36 -20.32 12.70
C SER A 263 12.24 -20.62 11.48
N PRO A 264 13.58 -20.48 11.59
CA PRO A 264 14.49 -20.79 10.49
C PRO A 264 14.24 -22.17 9.86
N ASP A 265 14.06 -23.19 10.71
CA ASP A 265 13.78 -24.56 10.29
C ASP A 265 12.44 -24.68 9.55
N THR A 266 11.42 -23.94 10.02
CA THR A 266 10.10 -23.93 9.39
C THR A 266 10.17 -23.30 8.00
N VAL A 267 10.88 -22.18 7.86
CA VAL A 267 11.11 -21.52 6.56
C VAL A 267 11.85 -22.45 5.61
N THR A 268 12.96 -23.04 6.06
CA THR A 268 13.77 -23.99 5.28
C THR A 268 12.93 -25.18 4.83
N LYS A 269 12.14 -25.77 5.72
CA LYS A 269 11.25 -26.89 5.39
C LYS A 269 10.20 -26.50 4.34
N LYS A 270 9.55 -25.35 4.52
CA LYS A 270 8.53 -24.85 3.59
C LYS A 270 9.10 -24.60 2.19
N ILE A 271 10.24 -23.94 2.08
CA ILE A 271 10.92 -23.66 0.81
C ILE A 271 11.42 -24.95 0.17
N SER A 272 11.99 -25.87 0.95
CA SER A 272 12.43 -27.18 0.47
C SER A 272 11.28 -27.98 -0.14
N SER A 273 10.08 -27.88 0.46
CA SER A 273 8.85 -28.51 -0.04
C SER A 273 8.15 -27.76 -1.17
N ALA A 274 8.67 -26.61 -1.61
CA ALA A 274 8.00 -25.80 -2.63
C ALA A 274 7.87 -26.57 -3.97
N LEU A 275 6.70 -26.46 -4.59
CA LEU A 275 6.41 -27.05 -5.89
C LEU A 275 7.20 -26.33 -6.98
N THR A 276 8.03 -27.08 -7.68
CA THR A 276 8.76 -26.69 -8.89
C THR A 276 8.30 -27.57 -10.06
N ASP A 277 9.04 -27.56 -11.16
CA ASP A 277 8.85 -28.47 -12.28
C ASP A 277 9.90 -29.60 -12.28
N SER A 278 9.84 -30.45 -13.30
CA SER A 278 10.73 -31.60 -13.49
C SER A 278 12.03 -31.25 -14.25
N GLN A 279 12.23 -29.98 -14.64
CA GLN A 279 13.44 -29.57 -15.38
C GLN A 279 14.53 -29.20 -14.37
N ASN A 280 15.59 -30.01 -14.30
CA ASN A 280 16.68 -29.82 -13.33
C ASN A 280 17.69 -28.72 -13.73
N SER A 281 17.18 -27.57 -14.16
CA SER A 281 17.92 -26.34 -14.44
C SER A 281 17.18 -25.15 -13.83
N VAL A 282 17.87 -24.06 -13.56
CA VAL A 282 17.24 -22.83 -13.04
C VAL A 282 17.09 -21.82 -14.16
N SER A 283 15.85 -21.47 -14.52
CA SER A 283 15.56 -20.39 -15.48
C SER A 283 14.34 -19.58 -15.04
N TYR A 284 14.34 -18.29 -15.38
CA TYR A 284 13.24 -17.39 -15.03
C TYR A 284 12.19 -17.36 -16.16
N SER A 285 11.09 -18.09 -15.97
CA SER A 285 9.91 -18.03 -16.83
C SER A 285 8.65 -18.06 -15.97
N PRO A 286 8.04 -16.91 -15.62
CA PRO A 286 6.85 -16.89 -14.77
C PRO A 286 5.63 -17.62 -15.34
N SER A 287 5.49 -17.65 -16.68
CA SER A 287 4.38 -18.32 -17.36
C SER A 287 4.55 -19.84 -17.42
N GLU A 288 5.76 -20.31 -17.74
CA GLU A 288 6.02 -21.75 -17.96
C GLU A 288 6.55 -22.45 -16.71
N ARG A 289 7.31 -21.72 -15.88
CA ARG A 289 7.99 -22.22 -14.67
C ARG A 289 7.65 -21.38 -13.43
N PRO A 290 6.35 -21.23 -13.09
CA PRO A 290 5.91 -20.30 -12.04
C PRO A 290 6.53 -20.60 -10.66
N GLY A 291 6.76 -21.88 -10.33
CA GLY A 291 7.41 -22.29 -9.08
C GLY A 291 8.85 -21.81 -8.97
N VAL A 292 9.65 -22.02 -10.01
CA VAL A 292 11.06 -21.59 -10.07
C VAL A 292 11.15 -20.08 -10.11
N ALA A 293 10.30 -19.41 -10.90
CA ALA A 293 10.23 -17.96 -10.97
C ALA A 293 9.87 -17.33 -9.61
N ASN A 294 8.97 -17.96 -8.84
CA ASN A 294 8.61 -17.50 -7.50
C ASN A 294 9.79 -17.60 -6.51
N LEU A 295 10.56 -18.70 -6.54
CA LEU A 295 11.76 -18.86 -5.70
C LEU A 295 12.84 -17.84 -6.05
N LEU A 296 13.13 -17.64 -7.34
CA LEU A 296 14.06 -16.60 -7.79
C LEU A 296 13.60 -15.18 -7.38
N THR A 297 12.29 -14.93 -7.43
CA THR A 297 11.70 -13.67 -6.96
C THR A 297 11.88 -13.48 -5.46
N LEU A 298 11.70 -14.54 -4.66
CA LEU A 298 11.93 -14.52 -3.21
C LEU A 298 13.41 -14.28 -2.90
N TRP A 299 14.32 -15.01 -3.55
CA TRP A 299 15.76 -14.83 -3.36
C TRP A 299 16.19 -13.41 -3.71
N SER A 300 15.82 -12.91 -4.90
CA SER A 300 16.07 -11.51 -5.28
C SER A 300 15.44 -10.53 -4.31
N SER A 301 14.32 -10.87 -3.63
CA SER A 301 13.68 -9.96 -2.67
C SER A 301 14.39 -9.87 -1.32
N PHE A 302 15.21 -10.85 -0.97
CA PHE A 302 15.98 -10.87 0.28
C PHE A 302 17.49 -10.85 0.05
N ASP A 303 17.93 -10.66 -1.19
CA ASP A 303 19.33 -10.51 -1.52
C ASP A 303 19.97 -9.33 -0.76
N THR A 304 21.13 -9.60 -0.16
CA THR A 304 21.90 -8.72 0.70
C THR A 304 23.03 -8.01 -0.05
N GLN A 305 23.29 -8.37 -1.31
CA GLN A 305 24.30 -7.69 -2.14
C GLN A 305 23.91 -6.23 -2.42
N THR A 306 24.92 -5.38 -2.62
CA THR A 306 24.76 -3.96 -2.95
C THR A 306 25.58 -3.63 -4.21
N PRO A 307 24.95 -3.27 -5.35
CA PRO A 307 23.51 -3.19 -5.56
C PRO A 307 22.83 -4.56 -5.50
N LYS A 308 21.58 -4.56 -5.09
CA LYS A 308 20.76 -5.76 -5.00
C LYS A 308 20.56 -6.41 -6.37
N ARG A 309 20.79 -7.71 -6.48
CA ARG A 309 20.61 -8.42 -7.76
C ARG A 309 19.13 -8.53 -8.13
N THR A 310 18.86 -8.31 -9.40
CA THR A 310 17.55 -8.54 -10.01
C THR A 310 17.30 -10.03 -10.18
N VAL A 311 16.02 -10.39 -10.40
CA VAL A 311 15.62 -11.78 -10.67
C VAL A 311 16.35 -12.35 -11.89
N ALA A 312 16.53 -11.54 -12.94
CA ALA A 312 17.23 -11.95 -14.15
C ALA A 312 18.72 -12.23 -13.89
N GLN A 313 19.40 -11.36 -13.13
CA GLN A 313 20.81 -11.56 -12.77
C GLN A 313 21.02 -12.82 -11.93
N ILE A 314 20.17 -13.07 -10.94
CA ILE A 314 20.24 -14.30 -10.14
C ILE A 314 20.00 -15.53 -11.02
N ALA A 315 19.02 -15.48 -11.92
CA ALA A 315 18.74 -16.58 -12.85
C ALA A 315 19.94 -16.88 -13.76
N GLU A 316 20.56 -15.86 -14.34
CA GLU A 316 21.75 -15.98 -15.18
C GLU A 316 22.94 -16.58 -14.41
N GLU A 317 23.20 -16.11 -13.18
CA GLU A 317 24.22 -16.69 -12.31
C GLU A 317 23.95 -18.17 -12.00
N CYS A 318 22.69 -18.54 -11.78
CA CYS A 318 22.31 -19.93 -11.55
C CYS A 318 22.60 -20.81 -12.76
N VAL A 319 22.38 -20.31 -13.98
CA VAL A 319 22.70 -21.01 -15.24
C VAL A 319 24.22 -21.19 -15.37
N VAL A 320 24.99 -20.11 -15.19
CA VAL A 320 26.46 -20.15 -15.30
C VAL A 320 27.07 -21.12 -14.29
N LYS A 321 26.55 -21.13 -13.05
CA LYS A 321 27.01 -22.02 -11.97
C LYS A 321 26.42 -23.43 -12.04
N SER A 322 25.54 -23.71 -13.01
CA SER A 322 24.84 -24.98 -13.15
C SER A 322 24.13 -25.43 -11.86
N LEU A 323 23.48 -24.49 -11.16
CA LEU A 323 22.76 -24.79 -9.92
C LEU A 323 21.55 -25.69 -10.18
N SER A 324 21.36 -26.69 -9.32
CA SER A 324 20.17 -27.54 -9.34
C SER A 324 18.96 -26.84 -8.71
N LEU A 325 17.75 -27.40 -8.89
CA LEU A 325 16.56 -26.92 -8.17
C LEU A 325 16.68 -27.06 -6.65
N LYS A 326 17.45 -28.06 -6.17
CA LYS A 326 17.75 -28.23 -4.75
C LYS A 326 18.63 -27.11 -4.22
N ASP A 327 19.64 -26.71 -5.00
CA ASP A 327 20.49 -25.58 -4.65
C ASP A 327 19.68 -24.28 -4.62
N LEU A 328 18.86 -24.03 -5.65
CA LEU A 328 17.96 -22.86 -5.67
C LEU A 328 17.10 -22.76 -4.40
N LYS A 329 16.51 -23.88 -3.98
CA LYS A 329 15.70 -23.93 -2.74
C LYS A 329 16.53 -23.62 -1.50
N ARG A 330 17.75 -24.16 -1.39
CA ARG A 330 18.67 -23.86 -0.28
C ARG A 330 19.04 -22.38 -0.24
N GLU A 331 19.55 -21.83 -1.34
CA GLU A 331 19.96 -20.42 -1.41
C GLU A 331 18.78 -19.47 -1.15
N THR A 332 17.59 -19.81 -1.66
CA THR A 332 16.36 -19.04 -1.37
C THR A 332 16.00 -19.10 0.12
N ALA A 333 16.11 -20.27 0.76
CA ALA A 333 15.84 -20.42 2.19
C ALA A 333 16.81 -19.62 3.04
N ASP A 334 18.10 -19.67 2.72
CA ASP A 334 19.13 -18.93 3.44
C ASP A 334 18.91 -17.41 3.33
N ALA A 335 18.62 -16.91 2.12
CA ALA A 335 18.32 -15.50 1.91
C ALA A 335 17.07 -15.05 2.67
N VAL A 336 15.96 -15.81 2.58
CA VAL A 336 14.72 -15.50 3.30
C VAL A 336 14.95 -15.53 4.83
N ASN A 337 15.67 -16.53 5.34
CA ASN A 337 15.98 -16.64 6.76
C ASN A 337 16.80 -15.45 7.26
N ALA A 338 17.86 -15.08 6.54
CA ALA A 338 18.68 -13.91 6.87
C ALA A 338 17.85 -12.61 6.86
N GLY A 339 16.93 -12.47 5.90
CA GLY A 339 16.04 -11.32 5.80
C GLY A 339 14.96 -11.25 6.88
N LEU A 340 14.43 -12.39 7.32
CA LEU A 340 13.41 -12.46 8.38
C LEU A 340 14.00 -12.40 9.79
N GLU A 341 15.27 -12.75 9.96
CA GLU A 341 15.96 -12.74 11.24
C GLU A 341 15.79 -11.44 12.06
N PRO A 342 16.04 -10.23 11.52
CA PRO A 342 15.81 -8.99 12.28
C PRO A 342 14.34 -8.78 12.65
N ILE A 343 13.41 -9.22 11.80
CA ILE A 343 11.97 -9.11 12.03
C ILE A 343 11.54 -10.05 13.17
N ARG A 344 12.04 -11.29 13.17
CA ARG A 344 11.78 -12.29 14.23
C ARG A 344 12.22 -11.77 15.59
N ARG A 345 13.47 -11.29 15.68
CA ARG A 345 13.99 -10.69 16.92
C ARG A 345 13.23 -9.45 17.35
N GLY A 346 12.84 -8.59 16.40
CA GLY A 346 12.01 -7.41 16.68
C GLY A 346 10.65 -7.80 17.24
N TYR A 347 10.02 -8.83 16.67
CA TYR A 347 8.72 -9.33 17.10
C TYR A 347 8.74 -9.93 18.50
N GLU A 348 9.74 -10.78 18.78
CA GLU A 348 9.94 -11.36 20.11
C GLU A 348 10.16 -10.29 21.17
N ARG A 349 10.97 -9.27 20.86
CA ARG A 349 11.18 -8.12 21.75
C ARG A 349 9.89 -7.35 22.01
N VAL A 350 9.15 -7.02 20.96
CA VAL A 350 7.90 -6.24 21.06
C VAL A 350 6.82 -6.99 21.84
N LEU A 351 6.73 -8.31 21.70
CA LEU A 351 5.78 -9.11 22.46
C LEU A 351 6.23 -9.42 23.89
N GLY A 352 7.54 -9.52 24.12
CA GLY A 352 8.12 -9.73 25.45
C GLY A 352 8.05 -8.51 26.36
N ASP A 353 7.88 -7.31 25.79
CA ASP A 353 7.63 -6.08 26.53
C ASP A 353 6.15 -5.96 26.90
N GLU A 354 5.83 -6.28 28.16
CA GLU A 354 4.47 -6.31 28.67
C GLU A 354 3.80 -4.93 28.58
N GLY A 355 2.72 -4.84 27.79
CA GLY A 355 1.93 -3.63 27.64
C GLY A 355 2.45 -2.63 26.60
N TYR A 356 3.62 -2.86 26.00
CA TYR A 356 4.17 -1.94 24.99
C TYR A 356 3.27 -1.81 23.75
N VAL A 357 2.76 -2.93 23.25
CA VAL A 357 1.85 -2.95 22.08
C VAL A 357 0.56 -2.17 22.38
N GLU A 358 -0.01 -2.40 23.56
CA GLU A 358 -1.20 -1.70 24.03
C GLU A 358 -0.96 -0.18 24.21
N GLU A 359 0.19 0.19 24.76
CA GLU A 359 0.57 1.60 24.94
C GLU A 359 0.78 2.32 23.60
N VAL A 360 1.51 1.70 22.66
CA VAL A 360 1.68 2.23 21.31
C VAL A 360 0.31 2.41 20.63
N ALA A 361 -0.56 1.40 20.70
CA ALA A 361 -1.89 1.46 20.12
C ALA A 361 -2.74 2.57 20.76
N ARG A 362 -2.64 2.76 22.09
CA ARG A 362 -3.35 3.80 22.83
C ARG A 362 -2.89 5.19 22.39
N ARG A 363 -1.58 5.45 22.36
CA ARG A 363 -1.01 6.74 21.91
C ARG A 363 -1.36 7.03 20.46
N GLY A 364 -1.21 6.06 19.57
CA GLY A 364 -1.58 6.20 18.17
C GLY A 364 -3.07 6.47 17.99
N GLY A 365 -3.93 5.79 18.77
CA GLY A 365 -5.38 6.02 18.76
C GLY A 365 -5.79 7.40 19.26
N LEU A 366 -5.05 8.01 20.20
CA LEU A 366 -5.26 9.40 20.62
C LEU A 366 -4.89 10.39 19.51
N LYS A 367 -3.67 10.26 18.94
CA LYS A 367 -3.22 11.10 17.80
C LYS A 367 -4.18 11.00 16.60
N ALA A 368 -4.66 9.79 16.30
CA ALA A 368 -5.61 9.56 15.23
C ALA A 368 -6.99 10.19 15.52
N ARG A 369 -7.48 10.10 16.77
CA ARG A 369 -8.73 10.75 17.21
C ARG A 369 -8.68 12.26 17.05
N GLU A 370 -7.61 12.89 17.54
CA GLU A 370 -7.43 14.35 17.44
C GLU A 370 -7.48 14.81 15.98
N ASN A 371 -6.73 14.13 15.10
CA ASN A 371 -6.74 14.48 13.68
C ASN A 371 -8.07 14.19 12.98
N ALA A 372 -8.74 13.08 13.33
CA ALA A 372 -10.04 12.74 12.77
C ALA A 372 -11.11 13.77 13.17
N GLU A 373 -11.05 14.27 14.40
CA GLU A 373 -12.00 15.25 14.92
C GLU A 373 -11.92 16.60 14.18
N GLU A 374 -10.72 17.03 13.75
CA GLU A 374 -10.56 18.21 12.88
C GLU A 374 -11.39 18.12 11.58
N THR A 375 -11.55 16.91 11.04
CA THR A 375 -12.37 16.66 9.86
C THR A 375 -13.84 16.56 10.24
N MET A 376 -14.16 15.85 11.32
CA MET A 376 -15.54 15.64 11.74
C MET A 376 -16.24 16.94 12.13
N VAL A 377 -15.55 17.90 12.75
CA VAL A 377 -16.13 19.24 13.01
C VAL A 377 -16.66 19.86 11.71
N LYS A 378 -15.87 19.85 10.63
CA LYS A 378 -16.26 20.41 9.33
C LYS A 378 -17.38 19.62 8.67
N VAL A 379 -17.35 18.30 8.78
CA VAL A 379 -18.38 17.42 8.22
C VAL A 379 -19.71 17.60 8.94
N ARG A 380 -19.71 17.62 10.27
CA ARG A 380 -20.90 17.82 11.10
C ARG A 380 -21.52 19.20 10.84
N GLU A 381 -20.70 20.25 10.78
CA GLU A 381 -21.15 21.60 10.43
C GLU A 381 -21.80 21.65 9.03
N ALA A 382 -21.18 21.02 8.02
CA ALA A 382 -21.70 20.98 6.65
C ALA A 382 -23.03 20.22 6.53
N VAL A 383 -23.23 19.18 7.35
CA VAL A 383 -24.48 18.39 7.39
C VAL A 383 -25.55 19.06 8.26
N GLY A 384 -25.16 19.90 9.22
CA GLY A 384 -26.05 20.66 10.11
C GLY A 384 -26.33 20.01 11.46
N PHE A 385 -25.35 19.31 12.04
CA PHE A 385 -25.45 18.72 13.39
C PHE A 385 -25.01 19.66 14.53
#